data_AF-A0A3S1QTX3-F1
#
_entry.id   AF-A0A3S1QTX3-F1
#
_cell.length_a   1.000
_cell.length_b   1.000
_cell.length_c   1.000
_cell.angle_alpha   90.00
_cell.angle_beta   90.00
_cell.angle_gamma   90.00
#
_symmetry.space_group_name_H-M   'P 1'
#
loop_
_entity.id
_entity.type
_entity.pdbx_description
1 polymer ?
#
loop_
_entity_poly.entity_id
_entity_poly.type
_entity_poly.pdbx_seq_one_letter_code
_entity_poly.pdbx_strand_id
1 'polypeptide(L)'
;MKTEPMRTLTISLTPQQVARLQSAVEGGGYASNSEIVRDALRLWEQREELRALELEHLKRAYAEGMASGKPLEVEPTEFLRGLKAERRARG
;
A
#
# COMPACT_ATOMS: atom_id res chain seq x y z
N MET A 1 -15.42 -24.25 -12.95
CA MET A 1 -14.47 -23.21 -13.41
C MET A 1 -13.30 -23.94 -14.03
N LYS A 2 -12.96 -23.66 -15.30
CA LYS A 2 -11.89 -24.36 -16.01
C LYS A 2 -10.56 -23.89 -15.41
N THR A 3 -9.84 -24.77 -14.72
CA THR A 3 -8.51 -24.49 -14.17
C THR A 3 -7.57 -24.26 -15.35
N GLU A 4 -7.17 -23.02 -15.58
CA GLU A 4 -6.10 -22.77 -16.54
C GLU A 4 -4.80 -23.40 -16.02
N PRO A 5 -4.07 -24.14 -16.87
CA PRO A 5 -2.80 -24.71 -16.46
C PRO A 5 -1.77 -23.60 -16.19
N MET A 6 -0.88 -23.85 -15.22
CA MET A 6 0.26 -22.96 -14.95
C MET A 6 1.05 -22.69 -16.24
N ARG A 7 1.30 -21.41 -16.53
CA ARG A 7 2.12 -20.99 -17.67
C ARG A 7 3.51 -20.60 -17.20
N THR A 8 4.54 -21.05 -17.92
CA THR A 8 5.93 -20.65 -17.67
C THR A 8 6.20 -19.28 -18.30
N LEU A 9 6.87 -18.40 -17.56
CA LEU A 9 7.28 -17.07 -18.02
C LEU A 9 8.80 -16.97 -17.98
N THR A 10 9.39 -16.45 -19.06
CA THR A 10 10.80 -16.07 -19.09
C THR A 10 10.90 -14.62 -18.65
N ILE A 11 11.66 -14.36 -17.58
CA ILE A 11 11.87 -13.02 -17.03
C ILE A 11 13.37 -12.74 -16.93
N SER A 12 13.76 -11.49 -17.19
CA SER A 12 15.13 -11.04 -16.98
C SER A 12 15.29 -10.51 -15.56
N LEU A 13 16.28 -11.02 -14.84
CA LEU A 13 16.61 -10.61 -13.48
C LEU A 13 18.03 -10.03 -13.46
N THR A 14 18.26 -9.10 -12.54
CA THR A 14 19.63 -8.61 -12.30
C THR A 14 20.48 -9.72 -11.65
N PRO A 15 21.82 -9.70 -11.81
CA PRO A 15 22.69 -10.68 -11.16
C PRO A 15 22.49 -10.75 -9.64
N GLN A 16 22.24 -9.59 -9.01
CA GLN A 16 21.97 -9.51 -7.57
C GLN A 16 20.66 -10.19 -7.18
N GLN A 17 19.60 -10.06 -7.99
CA GLN A 17 18.33 -10.74 -7.75
C GLN A 17 18.49 -12.26 -7.88
N VAL A 18 19.21 -12.73 -8.90
CA VAL A 18 19.49 -14.16 -9.09
C VAL A 18 20.24 -14.73 -7.88
N ALA A 19 21.31 -14.06 -7.43
CA ALA A 19 22.08 -14.49 -6.27
C ALA A 19 21.22 -14.56 -4.99
N ARG A 20 20.31 -13.59 -4.79
CA ARG A 20 19.38 -13.60 -3.67
C ARG A 20 18.40 -14.77 -3.73
N LEU A 21 17.85 -15.06 -4.91
CA LEU A 21 16.94 -16.20 -5.10
C LEU A 21 17.66 -17.53 -4.82
N GLN A 22 18.86 -17.71 -5.35
CA GLN A 22 19.68 -18.91 -5.13
C GLN A 22 19.98 -19.12 -3.64
N SER A 23 20.45 -18.08 -2.94
CA SER A 23 20.75 -18.15 -1.51
C SER A 23 19.51 -18.51 -0.67
N ALA A 24 18.32 -18.04 -1.05
CA ALA A 24 17.07 -18.35 -0.35
C ALA A 24 16.64 -19.82 -0.54
N VAL A 25 16.92 -20.41 -1.71
CA VAL A 25 16.69 -21.84 -1.97
C VAL A 25 17.74 -22.69 -1.25
N GLU A 26 19.03 -22.35 -1.36
CA GLU A 26 20.13 -23.07 -0.71
C GLU A 26 20.01 -23.05 0.82
N GLY A 27 19.50 -21.96 1.39
CA GLY A 27 19.20 -21.86 2.82
C GLY A 27 17.98 -22.68 3.28
N GLY A 28 17.30 -23.39 2.36
CA GLY A 28 16.14 -24.24 2.66
C GLY A 28 14.85 -23.46 2.95
N GLY A 29 14.84 -22.13 2.78
CA GLY A 29 13.65 -21.31 3.00
C GLY A 29 12.60 -21.45 1.90
N TYR A 30 12.99 -21.94 0.72
CA TYR A 30 12.11 -22.18 -0.43
C TYR A 30 12.55 -23.42 -1.19
N ALA A 31 11.60 -24.15 -1.78
CA ALA A 31 11.89 -25.33 -2.58
C ALA A 31 12.32 -24.99 -4.02
N SER A 32 11.97 -23.80 -4.53
CA SER A 32 12.36 -23.39 -5.89
C SER A 32 12.31 -21.88 -6.12
N ASN A 33 13.03 -21.40 -7.15
CA ASN A 33 12.93 -20.03 -7.63
C ASN A 33 11.50 -19.63 -8.02
N SER A 34 10.74 -20.56 -8.62
CA SER A 34 9.36 -20.28 -9.02
C SER A 34 8.41 -20.12 -7.82
N GLU A 35 8.71 -20.74 -6.69
CA GLU A 35 7.98 -20.54 -5.45
C GLU A 35 8.21 -19.13 -4.89
N ILE A 36 9.46 -18.68 -4.86
CA ILE A 36 9.83 -17.32 -4.45
C ILE A 36 9.11 -16.28 -5.32
N VAL A 37 9.11 -16.47 -6.64
CA VAL A 37 8.45 -15.53 -7.56
C VAL A 37 6.94 -15.49 -7.32
N ARG A 38 6.29 -16.63 -7.09
CA ARG A 38 4.86 -16.67 -6.75
C ARG A 38 4.58 -15.96 -5.43
N ASP A 39 5.45 -16.13 -4.44
CA ASP A 39 5.27 -15.47 -3.15
C ASP A 39 5.45 -13.95 -3.25
N ALA A 40 6.46 -13.51 -3.98
CA ALA A 40 6.66 -12.10 -4.30
C ALA A 40 5.46 -11.49 -5.04
N LEU A 41 4.83 -12.24 -5.96
CA LEU A 41 3.62 -11.80 -6.66
C LEU A 41 2.43 -11.65 -5.71
N ARG A 42 2.21 -12.58 -4.78
CA ARG A 42 1.15 -12.45 -3.76
C ARG A 42 1.36 -11.22 -2.88
N LEU A 43 2.59 -10.97 -2.44
CA LEU A 43 2.91 -9.78 -1.66
C LEU A 43 2.69 -8.50 -2.46
N TRP A 44 3.02 -8.52 -3.76
CA TRP A 44 2.75 -7.40 -4.65
C TRP A 44 1.25 -7.14 -4.85
N GLU A 45 0.45 -8.19 -5.05
CA GLU A 45 -1.01 -8.11 -5.16
C GLU A 45 -1.63 -7.52 -3.90
N GLN A 46 -1.27 -8.02 -2.71
CA GLN A 46 -1.75 -7.49 -1.43
C GLN A 46 -1.41 -5.99 -1.27
N ARG A 47 -0.21 -5.58 -1.65
CA ARG A 47 0.19 -4.17 -1.61
C ARG A 47 -0.66 -3.33 -2.56
N GLU A 48 -0.97 -3.84 -3.74
CA GLU A 48 -1.77 -3.11 -4.72
C GLU A 48 -3.24 -2.98 -4.28
N GLU A 49 -3.80 -4.01 -3.64
CA GLU A 49 -5.11 -3.95 -2.99
C GLU A 49 -5.16 -2.87 -1.90
N LEU A 50 -4.16 -2.84 -1.01
CA LEU A 50 -4.07 -1.80 0.03
C LEU A 50 -3.97 -0.41 -0.57
N ARG A 51 -3.13 -0.22 -1.60
CA ARG A 51 -3.02 1.06 -2.31
C ARG A 51 -4.36 1.48 -2.92
N ALA A 52 -5.11 0.55 -3.50
CA ALA A 52 -6.43 0.85 -4.07
C ALA A 52 -7.40 1.34 -3.00
N LEU A 53 -7.42 0.69 -1.83
CA LEU A 53 -8.25 1.09 -0.69
C LEU A 53 -7.85 2.48 -0.15
N GLU A 54 -6.56 2.76 0.00
CA GLU A 54 -6.05 4.07 0.42
C GLU A 54 -6.46 5.18 -0.55
N LEU A 55 -6.36 4.90 -1.86
CA LEU A 55 -6.75 5.85 -2.89
C LEU A 55 -8.26 6.13 -2.86
N GLU A 56 -9.08 5.10 -2.72
CA GLU A 56 -10.53 5.26 -2.58
C GLU A 56 -10.90 6.04 -1.31
N HIS A 57 -10.21 5.80 -0.21
CA HIS A 57 -10.37 6.58 1.02
C HIS A 57 -10.03 8.06 0.80
N LEU A 58 -8.92 8.35 0.14
CA LEU A 58 -8.49 9.72 -0.16
C LEU A 58 -9.49 10.44 -1.07
N LYS A 59 -9.98 9.77 -2.12
CA LYS A 59 -11.01 10.31 -3.02
C LYS A 59 -12.29 10.66 -2.26
N ARG A 60 -12.70 9.80 -1.33
CA ARG A 60 -13.89 10.03 -0.49
C ARG A 60 -13.69 11.25 0.42
N ALA A 61 -12.58 11.31 1.15
CA ALA A 61 -12.28 12.44 2.03
C ALA A 61 -12.21 13.77 1.25
N TYR A 62 -11.65 13.74 0.04
CA TYR A 62 -11.66 14.90 -0.85
C TYR A 62 -13.07 15.31 -1.27
N ALA A 63 -13.91 14.36 -1.70
CA ALA A 63 -15.29 14.65 -2.07
C ALA A 63 -16.11 15.20 -0.89
N GLU A 64 -15.91 14.64 0.32
CA GLU A 64 -16.51 15.15 1.56
C GLU A 64 -16.06 16.58 1.85
N GLY A 65 -14.77 16.90 1.72
CA GLY A 65 -14.25 18.26 1.88
C GLY A 65 -14.77 19.23 0.82
N MET A 66 -14.91 18.81 -0.43
CA MET A 66 -15.50 19.64 -1.48
C MET A 66 -17.00 19.89 -1.23
N ALA A 67 -17.69 18.94 -0.60
CA ALA A 67 -19.10 19.06 -0.22
C ALA A 67 -19.31 19.80 1.12
N SER A 68 -18.26 20.07 1.90
CA SER A 68 -18.37 20.63 3.26
C SER A 68 -18.71 22.13 3.30
N GLY A 69 -18.93 22.76 2.15
CA GLY A 69 -19.34 24.16 2.04
C GLY A 69 -18.24 25.09 1.56
N LYS A 70 -18.41 26.38 1.80
CA LYS A 70 -17.46 27.39 1.31
C LYS A 70 -16.14 27.30 2.10
N PRO A 71 -14.98 27.30 1.42
CA PRO A 71 -13.70 27.45 2.09
C PRO A 71 -13.67 28.72 2.92
N LEU A 72 -13.11 28.63 4.13
CA LEU A 72 -12.89 29.76 5.01
C LEU A 72 -11.39 30.06 5.05
N GLU A 73 -11.03 31.33 5.14
CA GLU A 73 -9.65 31.72 5.42
C GLU A 73 -9.31 31.36 6.86
N VAL A 74 -8.15 30.74 7.07
CA VAL A 74 -7.72 30.26 8.39
C VAL A 74 -6.41 30.93 8.74
N GLU A 75 -6.41 31.74 9.81
CA GLU A 75 -5.18 32.19 10.46
C GLU A 75 -4.69 31.06 11.39
N PRO A 76 -3.51 30.47 11.14
CA PRO A 76 -3.07 29.26 11.83
C PRO A 76 -2.96 29.42 13.36
N THR A 77 -2.55 30.59 13.84
CA THR A 77 -2.29 30.84 15.26
C THR A 77 -3.59 30.89 16.07
N GLU A 78 -4.60 31.60 15.58
CA GLU A 78 -5.94 31.68 16.17
C GLU A 78 -6.67 30.35 16.09
N PHE A 79 -6.56 29.65 14.95
CA PHE A 79 -7.16 28.32 14.80
C PHE A 79 -6.64 27.34 15.86
N LEU A 80 -5.31 27.31 16.07
CA LEU A 80 -4.70 26.46 17.08
C LEU A 80 -5.04 26.90 18.51
N ARG A 81 -5.16 28.21 18.77
CA ARG A 81 -5.65 28.73 20.07
C ARG A 81 -7.07 28.25 20.35
N GLY A 82 -7.96 28.34 19.37
CA GLY A 82 -9.36 27.88 19.45
C GLY A 82 -9.45 26.40 19.78
N LEU A 83 -8.74 25.55 19.04
CA LEU A 83 -8.73 24.09 19.27
C LEU A 83 -8.24 23.72 20.68
N LYS A 84 -7.22 24.42 21.19
CA LYS A 84 -6.70 24.19 22.56
C LYS A 84 -7.71 24.59 23.62
N ALA A 85 -8.44 25.70 23.43
CA ALA A 85 -9.48 26.15 24.34
C ALA A 85 -10.66 25.17 24.37
N GLU A 86 -11.12 24.70 23.21
CA GLU A 86 -12.21 23.72 23.08
C GLU A 86 -11.86 22.39 23.79
N ARG A 87 -10.62 21.91 23.63
CA ARG A 87 -10.15 20.68 24.30
C ARG A 87 -10.11 20.82 25.82
N ARG A 88 -9.74 22.00 26.35
CA ARG A 88 -9.74 22.28 27.80
C ARG A 88 -11.15 22.36 28.39
N ALA A 89 -12.14 22.78 27.59
CA ALA A 89 -13.53 22.86 28.03
C ALA A 89 -14.25 21.50 28.03
N ARG A 90 -13.71 20.50 27.31
CA ARG A 90 -14.26 19.13 27.24
C ARG A 90 -13.64 18.14 28.24
N GLY A 91 -12.58 18.55 28.96
CA GLY A 91 -11.96 17.76 30.03
C GLY A 91 -12.40 18.28 31.40
#